data_AF-A0A0L9UF56-F1
#
_entry.id   AF-A0A0L9UF56-F1
#
_cell.length_a   1.000
_cell.length_b   1.000
_cell.length_c   1.000
_cell.angle_alpha   90.00
_cell.angle_beta   90.00
_cell.angle_gamma   90.00
#
_symmetry.space_group_name_H-M   'P 1'
#
loop_
_entity.id
_entity.type
_entity.pdbx_description
1 polymer ?
#
loop_
_entity_poly.entity_id
_entity_poly.type
_entity_poly.pdbx_seq_one_letter_code
_entity_poly.pdbx_strand_id
1 'polypeptide(L)'
;MDDQLLDAMCDKLQPVLYTEESCIVREGDPVDEMLFIMRGKLLTVTTNGGRTGFFNSEYLKAGDFCGEELLTWALDPHSSSNLPISTRTVQTLSEVEAFSLKADDLKFVASQFRRLHSKQLRHTFRFYSQQWRTWAACFIQAAWRRYSKKKLEESLREEENRLQDALAKAGGSSPSLGATIYASRFAANALRLLRRNSTTKTRVPERISPILLQKPAEPDFTSEEQ
;
A
#
# COMPACT_ATOMS: atom_id res chain seq x y z
N MET A 1 12.17 9.14 -20.58
CA MET A 1 11.35 8.33 -21.50
C MET A 1 11.93 8.57 -22.90
N ASP A 2 11.60 7.75 -23.89
CA ASP A 2 11.92 8.07 -25.29
C ASP A 2 11.05 9.27 -25.71
N ASP A 3 11.62 10.29 -26.35
CA ASP A 3 10.90 11.54 -26.65
C ASP A 3 9.74 11.28 -27.62
N GLN A 4 9.94 10.36 -28.58
CA GLN A 4 8.89 9.96 -29.53
C GLN A 4 7.69 9.29 -28.85
N LEU A 5 7.93 8.55 -27.77
CA LEU A 5 6.85 7.92 -27.00
C LEU A 5 6.07 8.96 -26.21
N LEU A 6 6.76 9.94 -25.62
CA LEU A 6 6.11 11.04 -24.93
C LEU A 6 5.25 11.85 -25.89
N ASP A 7 5.78 12.19 -27.06
CA ASP A 7 5.02 12.90 -28.09
C ASP A 7 3.77 12.12 -28.50
N ALA A 8 3.90 10.82 -28.76
CA ALA A 8 2.76 9.98 -29.11
C ALA A 8 1.71 9.87 -27.99
N MET A 9 2.12 9.88 -26.71
CA MET A 9 1.17 9.95 -25.58
C MET A 9 0.50 11.33 -25.50
N CYS A 10 1.28 12.41 -25.64
CA CYS A 10 0.81 13.79 -25.60
C CYS A 10 -0.22 14.07 -26.70
N ASP A 11 -0.03 13.53 -27.89
CA ASP A 11 -0.98 13.64 -29.02
C ASP A 11 -2.35 13.02 -28.72
N LYS A 12 -2.41 12.12 -27.73
CA LYS A 12 -3.64 11.43 -27.31
C LYS A 12 -4.30 12.04 -26.08
N LEU A 13 -3.64 12.98 -25.40
CA LEU A 13 -4.18 13.61 -24.20
C LEU A 13 -5.36 14.53 -24.55
N GLN A 14 -6.46 14.37 -23.82
CA GLN A 14 -7.64 15.23 -23.93
C GLN A 14 -7.78 16.09 -22.68
N PRO A 15 -7.91 17.43 -22.80
CA PRO A 15 -8.14 18.27 -21.63
C PRO A 15 -9.54 17.98 -21.05
N VAL A 16 -9.60 17.84 -19.73
CA VAL A 16 -10.83 17.60 -18.97
C VAL A 16 -10.92 18.53 -17.76
N LEU A 17 -12.14 18.87 -17.39
CA LEU A 17 -12.47 19.75 -16.27
C LEU A 17 -13.47 19.05 -15.36
N TYR A 18 -13.18 19.05 -14.07
CA TYR A 18 -14.10 18.56 -13.05
C TYR A 18 -14.44 19.69 -12.08
N THR A 19 -15.72 19.82 -11.76
CA THR A 19 -16.18 20.75 -10.72
C THR A 19 -15.82 20.22 -9.33
N GLU A 20 -15.87 21.09 -8.34
CA GLU A 20 -15.71 20.71 -6.93
C GLU A 20 -16.73 19.62 -6.52
N GLU A 21 -16.34 18.76 -5.57
CA GLU A 21 -17.11 17.63 -5.02
C GLU A 21 -17.51 16.52 -6.02
N SER A 22 -16.99 16.54 -7.24
CA SER A 22 -17.22 15.51 -8.26
C SER A 22 -16.54 14.20 -7.92
N CYS A 23 -17.27 13.09 -8.07
CA CYS A 23 -16.69 11.75 -8.01
C CYS A 23 -16.18 11.36 -9.40
N ILE A 24 -14.87 11.17 -9.53
CA ILE A 24 -14.24 10.77 -10.80
C ILE A 24 -14.39 9.27 -11.02
N VAL A 25 -14.00 8.47 -10.03
CA VAL A 25 -14.10 7.01 -10.07
C VAL A 25 -14.32 6.49 -8.65
N ARG A 26 -15.07 5.38 -8.50
CA ARG A 26 -15.21 4.69 -7.21
C ARG A 26 -14.38 3.43 -7.20
N GLU A 27 -13.90 3.05 -6.02
CA GLU A 27 -13.32 1.74 -5.79
C GLU A 27 -14.31 0.66 -6.22
N GLY A 28 -13.89 -0.24 -7.12
CA GLY A 28 -14.75 -1.26 -7.72
C GLY A 28 -15.29 -0.93 -9.12
N ASP A 29 -15.22 0.33 -9.56
CA ASP A 29 -15.66 0.71 -10.91
C ASP A 29 -14.57 0.38 -11.96
N PRO A 30 -14.93 0.11 -13.23
CA PRO A 30 -13.96 0.01 -14.32
C PRO A 30 -13.20 1.33 -14.52
N VAL A 31 -11.90 1.25 -14.81
CA VAL A 31 -11.07 2.40 -15.16
C VAL A 31 -10.99 2.51 -16.67
N ASP A 32 -11.59 3.55 -17.24
CA ASP A 32 -11.64 3.83 -18.67
C ASP A 32 -10.64 4.90 -19.13
N GLU A 33 -10.19 5.76 -18.21
CA GLU A 33 -9.18 6.77 -18.47
C GLU A 33 -8.19 6.96 -17.31
N MET A 34 -6.97 7.33 -17.68
CA MET A 34 -5.91 7.74 -16.75
C MET A 34 -5.87 9.27 -16.73
N LEU A 35 -5.85 9.89 -15.55
CA LEU A 35 -5.87 11.35 -15.40
C LEU A 35 -4.53 11.89 -14.92
N PHE A 36 -4.04 12.92 -15.59
CA PHE A 36 -2.85 13.69 -15.21
C PHE A 36 -3.29 15.06 -14.68
N ILE A 37 -3.06 15.31 -13.39
CA ILE A 37 -3.59 16.49 -12.71
C ILE A 37 -2.69 17.69 -13.01
N MET A 38 -3.24 18.72 -13.63
CA MET A 38 -2.54 19.97 -13.92
C MET A 38 -2.77 20.99 -12.81
N ARG A 39 -4.01 21.12 -12.33
CA ARG A 39 -4.41 22.05 -11.26
C ARG A 39 -5.56 21.46 -10.43
N GLY A 40 -5.70 21.96 -9.21
CA GLY A 40 -6.75 21.54 -8.28
C GLY A 40 -6.27 20.55 -7.21
N LYS A 41 -7.21 20.10 -6.38
CA LYS A 41 -6.99 19.14 -5.29
C LYS A 41 -7.99 18.01 -5.36
N LEU A 42 -7.49 16.79 -5.22
CA LEU A 42 -8.33 15.60 -5.17
C LEU A 42 -8.02 14.81 -3.89
N LEU A 43 -9.00 14.06 -3.44
CA LEU A 43 -8.86 13.06 -2.40
C LEU A 43 -8.97 11.69 -3.04
N THR A 44 -7.99 10.84 -2.78
CA THR A 44 -8.08 9.41 -3.08
C THR A 44 -8.23 8.63 -1.78
N VAL A 45 -9.17 7.70 -1.74
CA VAL A 45 -9.42 6.82 -0.60
C VAL A 45 -9.50 5.37 -1.06
N THR A 46 -8.99 4.45 -0.26
CA THR A 46 -9.12 3.01 -0.51
C THR A 46 -9.42 2.26 0.77
N THR A 47 -10.34 1.32 0.65
CA THR A 47 -10.68 0.34 1.67
C THR A 47 -10.05 -1.03 1.39
N ASN A 48 -9.26 -1.14 0.32
CA ASN A 48 -8.66 -2.39 -0.17
C ASN A 48 -9.72 -3.50 -0.30
N GLY A 49 -10.78 -3.22 -1.06
CA GLY A 49 -11.90 -4.11 -1.31
C GLY A 49 -12.81 -4.28 -0.09
N GLY A 50 -13.07 -3.21 0.67
CA GLY A 50 -13.96 -3.24 1.83
C GLY A 50 -13.37 -3.94 3.06
N ARG A 51 -12.03 -4.01 3.15
CA ARG A 51 -11.35 -4.73 4.23
C ARG A 51 -11.49 -3.97 5.57
N THR A 52 -12.12 -4.62 6.54
CA THR A 52 -12.27 -4.08 7.90
C THR A 52 -10.93 -3.69 8.51
N GLY A 53 -10.83 -2.45 9.00
CA GLY A 53 -9.63 -1.92 9.64
C GLY A 53 -8.53 -1.45 8.68
N PHE A 54 -8.80 -1.44 7.37
CA PHE A 54 -7.92 -0.82 6.38
C PHE A 54 -8.61 0.40 5.76
N PHE A 55 -8.01 1.56 5.93
CA PHE A 55 -8.42 2.79 5.30
C PHE A 55 -7.16 3.60 5.01
N ASN A 56 -6.91 3.89 3.74
CA ASN A 56 -5.82 4.77 3.32
C ASN A 56 -6.42 5.91 2.49
N SER A 57 -6.07 7.13 2.88
CA SER A 57 -6.49 8.35 2.22
C SER A 57 -5.27 9.20 1.88
N GLU A 58 -5.26 9.81 0.71
CA GLU A 58 -4.18 10.66 0.25
C GLU A 58 -4.71 11.80 -0.62
N TYR A 59 -4.01 12.93 -0.63
CA TYR A 59 -4.35 14.07 -1.47
C TYR A 59 -3.52 14.02 -2.75
N LEU A 60 -4.19 14.14 -3.89
CA LEU A 60 -3.53 14.34 -5.18
C LEU A 60 -3.55 15.82 -5.55
N LYS A 61 -2.46 16.31 -6.13
CA LYS A 61 -2.25 17.69 -6.54
C LYS A 61 -1.64 17.74 -7.94
N ALA A 62 -1.38 18.97 -8.41
CA ALA A 62 -0.66 19.20 -9.66
C ALA A 62 0.62 18.35 -9.76
N GLY A 63 0.76 17.61 -10.86
CA GLY A 63 1.85 16.68 -11.13
C GLY A 63 1.58 15.23 -10.72
N ASP A 64 0.52 14.96 -9.95
CA ASP A 64 0.08 13.61 -9.64
C ASP A 64 -0.86 13.06 -10.74
N PHE A 65 -1.14 11.75 -10.66
CA PHE A 65 -2.06 11.08 -11.58
C PHE A 65 -2.91 10.01 -10.87
N CYS A 66 -3.98 9.57 -11.51
CA CYS A 66 -4.79 8.41 -11.10
C CYS A 66 -5.23 7.57 -12.31
N GLY A 67 -5.76 6.36 -12.05
CA GLY A 67 -6.08 5.38 -13.11
C GLY A 67 -4.87 4.57 -13.56
N GLU A 68 -3.90 4.38 -12.67
CA GLU A 68 -2.62 3.69 -12.96
C GLU A 68 -2.79 2.19 -13.24
N GLU A 69 -3.94 1.63 -12.87
CA GLU A 69 -4.37 0.28 -13.22
C GLU A 69 -4.33 0.04 -14.74
N LEU A 70 -4.63 1.09 -15.53
CA LEU A 70 -4.61 1.03 -16.99
C LEU A 70 -3.22 0.81 -17.56
N LEU A 71 -2.15 1.21 -16.86
CA LEU A 71 -0.79 1.00 -17.35
C LEU A 71 -0.47 -0.49 -17.40
N THR A 72 -0.73 -1.21 -16.31
CA THR A 72 -0.50 -2.67 -16.26
C THR A 72 -1.35 -3.39 -17.29
N TRP A 73 -2.62 -3.02 -17.43
CA TRP A 73 -3.51 -3.58 -18.43
C TRP A 73 -3.06 -3.27 -19.88
N ALA A 74 -2.63 -2.04 -20.16
CA ALA A 74 -2.25 -1.64 -21.50
C ALA A 74 -0.95 -2.31 -21.96
N LEU A 75 -0.02 -2.52 -21.02
CA LEU A 75 1.29 -3.10 -21.30
C LEU A 75 1.27 -4.62 -21.44
N ASP A 76 0.26 -5.30 -20.87
CA ASP A 76 0.10 -6.75 -21.00
C ASP A 76 -0.42 -7.14 -22.40
N PRO A 77 0.33 -7.92 -23.20
CA PRO A 77 -0.12 -8.39 -24.52
C PRO A 77 -1.33 -9.31 -24.45
N HIS A 78 -1.54 -9.99 -23.32
CA HIS A 78 -2.61 -10.96 -23.10
C HIS A 78 -3.78 -10.39 -22.29
N SER A 79 -3.80 -9.08 -22.06
CA SER A 79 -4.86 -8.41 -21.33
C SER A 79 -6.22 -8.69 -21.96
N SER A 80 -7.23 -8.99 -21.14
CA SER A 80 -8.61 -9.11 -21.60
C SER A 80 -9.14 -7.81 -22.20
N SER A 81 -10.18 -7.90 -23.03
CA SER A 81 -10.96 -6.74 -23.50
C SER A 81 -11.66 -5.98 -22.36
N ASN A 82 -11.77 -6.59 -21.17
CA ASN A 82 -12.34 -5.94 -20.00
C ASN A 82 -11.32 -4.98 -19.39
N LEU A 83 -11.82 -3.80 -19.03
CA LEU A 83 -11.04 -2.77 -18.34
C LEU A 83 -10.69 -3.22 -16.92
N PRO A 84 -9.53 -2.76 -16.39
CA PRO A 84 -9.17 -3.05 -15.01
C PRO A 84 -10.12 -2.34 -14.04
N ILE A 85 -10.27 -2.91 -12.84
CA ILE A 85 -11.12 -2.37 -11.78
C ILE A 85 -10.30 -1.41 -10.91
N SER A 86 -10.88 -0.25 -10.60
CA SER A 86 -10.27 0.77 -9.76
C SER A 86 -10.10 0.28 -8.32
N THR A 87 -8.91 0.51 -7.77
CA THR A 87 -8.58 0.13 -6.39
C THR A 87 -8.88 1.24 -5.37
N ARG A 88 -9.23 2.43 -5.83
CA ARG A 88 -9.45 3.61 -4.99
C ARG A 88 -10.62 4.45 -5.52
N THR A 89 -11.34 5.09 -4.60
CA THR A 89 -12.28 6.15 -4.93
C THR A 89 -11.54 7.47 -5.04
N VAL A 90 -11.78 8.23 -6.10
CA VAL A 90 -11.17 9.55 -6.34
C VAL A 90 -12.28 10.59 -6.43
N GLN A 91 -12.19 11.61 -5.58
CA GLN A 91 -13.14 12.72 -5.54
C GLN A 91 -12.39 14.06 -5.60
N THR A 92 -12.96 15.03 -6.29
CA THR A 92 -12.41 16.39 -6.31
C THR A 92 -12.78 17.15 -5.04
N LEU A 93 -11.84 17.93 -4.52
CA LEU A 93 -12.03 18.83 -3.39
C LEU A 93 -12.05 20.31 -3.83
N SER A 94 -11.77 20.57 -5.10
CA SER A 94 -11.82 21.87 -5.75
C SER A 94 -12.14 21.66 -7.22
N GLU A 95 -12.27 22.73 -7.99
CA GLU A 95 -12.16 22.63 -9.45
C GLU A 95 -10.80 22.03 -9.83
N VAL A 96 -10.82 21.11 -10.79
CA VAL A 96 -9.65 20.36 -11.25
C VAL A 96 -9.53 20.48 -12.75
N GLU A 97 -8.34 20.86 -13.19
CA GLU A 97 -7.91 20.81 -14.58
C GLU A 97 -6.97 19.62 -14.73
N ALA A 98 -7.29 18.71 -15.65
CA ALA A 98 -6.49 17.53 -15.90
C ALA A 98 -6.44 17.21 -17.39
N PHE A 99 -5.50 16.34 -17.77
CA PHE A 99 -5.55 15.65 -19.05
C PHE A 99 -6.00 14.21 -18.82
N SER A 100 -6.94 13.73 -19.63
CA SER A 100 -7.32 12.33 -19.67
C SER A 100 -6.64 11.61 -20.83
N LEU A 101 -6.19 10.39 -20.56
CA LEU A 101 -5.68 9.45 -21.53
C LEU A 101 -6.55 8.20 -21.49
N LYS A 102 -7.32 7.97 -22.56
CA LYS A 102 -8.26 6.85 -22.62
C LYS A 102 -7.54 5.52 -22.70
N ALA A 103 -8.18 4.48 -22.18
CA ALA A 103 -7.68 3.11 -22.21
C ALA A 103 -7.31 2.66 -23.63
N ASP A 104 -8.19 2.90 -24.61
CA ASP A 104 -7.95 2.49 -26.01
C ASP A 104 -6.74 3.22 -26.63
N ASP A 105 -6.59 4.51 -26.37
CA ASP A 105 -5.46 5.28 -26.86
C ASP A 105 -4.15 4.85 -26.18
N LEU A 106 -4.18 4.59 -24.88
CA LEU A 106 -3.03 4.04 -24.16
C LEU A 106 -2.66 2.65 -24.68
N LYS A 107 -3.64 1.77 -24.95
CA LYS A 107 -3.42 0.44 -25.51
C LYS A 107 -2.85 0.52 -26.92
N PHE A 108 -3.34 1.46 -27.72
CA PHE A 108 -2.81 1.74 -29.05
C PHE A 108 -1.34 2.17 -28.98
N VAL A 109 -0.99 3.16 -28.16
CA VAL A 109 0.40 3.59 -27.98
C VAL A 109 1.26 2.44 -27.43
N ALA A 110 0.75 1.65 -26.48
CA ALA A 110 1.41 0.45 -25.97
C ALA A 110 1.73 -0.58 -27.04
N SER A 111 0.83 -0.80 -27.99
CA SER A 111 1.02 -1.74 -29.09
C SER A 111 2.07 -1.28 -30.11
N GLN A 112 2.16 0.03 -30.37
CA GLN A 112 3.07 0.62 -31.35
C GLN A 112 4.50 0.72 -30.82
N PHE A 113 4.63 1.11 -29.55
CA PHE A 113 5.92 1.34 -28.92
C PHE A 113 6.31 0.17 -28.02
N ARG A 114 6.89 -0.89 -28.62
CA ARG A 114 7.51 -2.01 -27.86
C ARG A 114 8.55 -1.56 -26.82
N ARG A 115 9.03 -0.31 -26.89
CA ARG A 115 9.94 0.28 -25.89
C ARG A 115 9.28 0.79 -24.61
N LEU A 116 7.95 0.79 -24.53
CA LEU A 116 7.23 0.95 -23.26
C LEU A 116 7.63 -0.12 -22.24
N HIS A 117 8.27 -1.21 -22.69
CA HIS A 117 8.82 -2.27 -21.86
C HIS A 117 10.15 -1.97 -21.13
N SER A 118 10.63 -0.72 -21.14
CA SER A 118 11.91 -0.36 -20.49
C SER A 118 11.90 -0.49 -18.96
N LYS A 119 13.02 -0.95 -18.38
CA LYS A 119 13.23 -1.03 -16.92
C LYS A 119 13.09 0.33 -16.25
N GLN A 120 13.52 1.41 -16.90
CA GLN A 120 13.42 2.76 -16.34
C GLN A 120 11.97 3.18 -16.12
N LEU A 121 11.11 2.90 -17.10
CA LEU A 121 9.69 3.26 -17.06
C LEU A 121 8.94 2.45 -15.99
N ARG A 122 9.28 1.17 -15.81
CA ARG A 122 8.84 0.35 -14.65
C ARG A 122 9.17 1.00 -13.31
N HIS A 123 10.41 1.44 -13.15
CA HIS A 123 10.87 2.05 -11.90
C HIS A 123 10.17 3.38 -11.63
N THR A 124 10.01 4.21 -12.66
CA THR A 124 9.26 5.46 -12.57
C THR A 124 7.82 5.21 -12.12
N PHE A 125 7.12 4.26 -12.74
CA PHE A 125 5.75 3.95 -12.33
C PHE A 125 5.66 3.41 -10.91
N ARG A 126 6.53 2.48 -10.51
CA ARG A 126 6.58 2.02 -9.12
C ARG A 126 6.82 3.15 -8.13
N PHE A 127 7.66 4.11 -8.51
CA PHE A 127 8.03 5.22 -7.66
C PHE A 127 6.90 6.24 -7.51
N TYR A 128 6.15 6.53 -8.57
CA TYR A 128 5.05 7.50 -8.54
C TYR A 128 3.70 6.89 -8.20
N SER A 129 3.54 5.58 -8.34
CA SER A 129 2.28 4.90 -8.07
C SER A 129 1.90 4.88 -6.60
N GLN A 130 0.66 5.26 -6.34
CA GLN A 130 0.15 5.28 -4.97
C GLN A 130 -0.19 3.90 -4.44
N GLN A 131 -0.61 2.97 -5.30
CA GLN A 131 -0.77 1.57 -4.93
C GLN A 131 0.57 0.95 -4.50
N TRP A 132 1.64 1.16 -5.27
CA TRP A 132 2.97 0.62 -4.96
C TRP A 132 3.55 1.22 -3.68
N ARG A 133 3.40 2.54 -3.48
CA ARG A 133 3.80 3.21 -2.22
C ARG A 133 3.04 2.67 -1.02
N THR A 134 1.72 2.53 -1.12
CA THR A 134 0.88 1.99 -0.05
C THR A 134 1.25 0.55 0.28
N TRP A 135 1.43 -0.29 -0.75
CA TRP A 135 1.87 -1.66 -0.58
C TRP A 135 3.24 -1.75 0.12
N ALA A 136 4.23 -0.99 -0.34
CA ALA A 136 5.57 -0.98 0.24
C ALA A 136 5.55 -0.52 1.72
N ALA A 137 4.80 0.54 2.03
CA ALA A 137 4.62 1.01 3.39
C ALA A 137 4.01 -0.08 4.28
N CYS A 138 2.93 -0.74 3.83
CA CYS A 138 2.30 -1.82 4.59
C CYS A 138 3.21 -3.05 4.73
N PHE A 139 4.01 -3.38 3.72
CA PHE A 139 4.98 -4.46 3.77
C PHE A 139 6.03 -4.21 4.85
N ILE A 140 6.63 -3.02 4.85
CA ILE A 140 7.61 -2.60 5.87
C ILE A 140 6.98 -2.58 7.25
N GLN A 141 5.77 -2.03 7.39
CA GLN A 141 5.02 -2.01 8.66
C GLN A 141 4.77 -3.43 9.19
N ALA A 142 4.39 -4.38 8.32
CA ALA A 142 4.17 -5.77 8.70
C ALA A 142 5.49 -6.43 9.18
N ALA A 143 6.59 -6.22 8.46
CA ALA A 143 7.90 -6.71 8.84
C ALA A 143 8.36 -6.14 10.20
N TRP A 144 8.20 -4.83 10.40
CA TRP A 144 8.54 -4.17 11.67
C TRP A 144 7.69 -4.66 12.84
N ARG A 145 6.38 -4.86 12.64
CA ARG A 145 5.49 -5.43 13.66
C ARG A 145 5.89 -6.85 14.04
N ARG A 146 6.27 -7.69 13.06
CA ARG A 146 6.80 -9.04 13.31
C ARG A 146 8.11 -9.00 14.10
N TYR A 147 9.06 -8.16 13.68
CA TYR A 147 10.33 -7.98 14.39
C TYR A 147 10.11 -7.51 15.84
N SER A 148 9.27 -6.49 16.03
CA SER A 148 8.95 -5.93 17.35
C SER A 148 8.31 -6.97 18.27
N LYS A 149 7.40 -7.81 17.73
CA LYS A 149 6.78 -8.91 18.46
C LYS A 149 7.82 -9.96 18.87
N LYS A 150 8.67 -10.39 17.92
CA LYS A 150 9.74 -11.37 18.19
C LYS A 150 10.71 -10.87 19.25
N LYS A 151 11.18 -9.63 19.14
CA LYS A 151 12.10 -9.01 20.12
C LYS A 151 11.49 -8.95 21.52
N LEU A 152 10.18 -8.70 21.61
CA LEU A 152 9.48 -8.67 22.90
C LEU A 152 9.32 -10.08 23.49
N GLU A 153 8.97 -11.07 22.66
CA GLU A 153 8.89 -12.48 23.07
C GLU A 153 10.24 -13.01 23.56
N GLU A 154 11.34 -12.68 22.87
CA GLU A 154 12.70 -13.00 23.30
C GLU A 154 13.03 -12.36 24.66
N SER A 155 12.71 -11.08 24.84
CA SER A 155 12.91 -10.41 26.13
C SER A 155 12.08 -11.02 27.25
N LEU A 156 10.84 -11.46 26.99
CA LEU A 156 10.02 -12.15 27.98
C LEU A 156 10.60 -13.52 28.36
N ARG A 157 11.06 -14.30 27.37
CA ARG A 157 11.71 -15.59 27.59
C ARG A 157 13.02 -15.46 28.39
N GLU A 158 13.83 -14.44 28.09
CA GLU A 158 15.05 -14.17 28.87
C GLU A 158 14.74 -13.85 30.34
N GLU A 159 13.74 -13.00 30.60
CA GLU A 159 13.35 -12.66 31.96
C GLU A 159 12.70 -13.84 32.70
N GLU A 160 11.93 -14.69 32.01
CA GLU A 160 11.38 -15.93 32.54
C GLU A 160 12.49 -16.91 32.93
N ASN A 161 13.48 -17.14 32.06
CA ASN A 161 14.63 -17.99 32.36
C ASN A 161 15.42 -17.44 33.56
N ARG A 162 15.65 -16.13 33.63
CA ARG A 162 16.32 -15.48 34.79
C ARG A 162 15.55 -15.65 36.08
N LEU A 163 14.21 -15.57 36.03
CA LEU A 163 13.36 -15.82 37.18
C LEU A 163 13.45 -17.28 37.63
N GLN A 164 13.37 -18.23 36.69
CA GLN A 164 13.51 -19.66 36.98
C GLN A 164 14.87 -19.99 37.61
N ASP A 165 15.97 -19.44 37.09
CA ASP A 165 17.31 -19.59 37.66
C ASP A 165 17.41 -19.00 39.07
N ALA A 166 16.82 -17.82 39.31
CA ALA A 166 16.81 -17.18 40.62
C ALA A 166 15.99 -17.98 41.65
N LEU A 167 14.90 -18.61 41.21
CA LEU A 167 14.08 -19.51 42.03
C LEU A 167 14.84 -20.81 42.33
N ALA A 168 15.51 -21.40 41.34
CA ALA A 168 16.32 -22.62 41.53
C ALA A 168 17.50 -22.41 42.50
N LYS A 169 18.08 -21.19 42.53
CA LYS A 169 19.14 -20.80 43.47
C LYS A 169 18.62 -20.40 44.86
N ALA A 170 17.35 -20.02 44.98
CA ALA A 170 16.73 -19.66 46.26
C ALA A 170 16.29 -20.94 47.00
N GLY A 171 17.24 -21.65 47.60
CA GLY A 171 17.00 -22.90 48.35
C GLY A 171 16.29 -22.73 49.70
N GLY A 172 15.20 -21.97 49.82
CA GLY A 172 14.49 -21.74 51.09
C GLY A 172 13.11 -21.09 50.96
N SER A 173 12.32 -21.14 52.05
CA SER A 173 10.86 -20.86 52.12
C SER A 173 10.39 -19.43 51.76
N SER A 174 11.28 -18.51 51.36
CA SER A 174 10.91 -17.16 50.92
C SER A 174 11.58 -16.79 49.60
N PRO A 175 10.87 -16.11 48.67
CA PRO A 175 11.46 -15.66 47.42
C PRO A 175 12.63 -14.70 47.67
N SER A 176 13.75 -14.92 46.98
CA SER A 176 14.92 -14.05 47.07
C SER A 176 14.62 -12.66 46.49
N LEU A 177 15.29 -11.62 47.00
CA LEU A 177 15.18 -10.25 46.48
C LEU A 177 15.38 -10.19 44.94
N GLY A 178 16.29 -11.01 44.42
CA GLY A 178 16.52 -11.17 42.98
C GLY A 178 15.30 -11.71 42.23
N ALA A 179 14.63 -12.75 42.77
CA ALA A 179 13.41 -13.30 42.19
C ALA A 179 12.27 -12.26 42.15
N THR A 180 12.11 -11.44 43.20
CA THR A 180 11.11 -10.36 43.23
C THR A 180 11.37 -9.27 42.18
N ILE A 181 12.64 -8.90 41.98
CA ILE A 181 13.03 -7.91 40.96
C ILE A 181 12.68 -8.42 39.55
N TYR A 182 13.01 -9.68 39.25
CA TYR A 182 12.70 -10.27 37.93
C TYR A 182 11.20 -10.48 37.72
N ALA A 183 10.47 -10.95 38.73
CA ALA A 183 9.01 -11.07 38.66
C ALA A 183 8.34 -9.71 38.39
N SER A 184 8.82 -8.64 39.02
CA SER A 184 8.32 -7.29 38.80
C SER A 184 8.61 -6.79 37.37
N ARG A 185 9.81 -7.05 36.83
CA ARG A 185 10.16 -6.74 35.44
C ARG A 185 9.34 -7.53 34.43
N PHE A 186 9.14 -8.83 34.68
CA PHE A 186 8.30 -9.70 33.87
C PHE A 186 6.85 -9.18 33.84
N ALA A 187 6.26 -8.89 35.01
CA ALA A 187 4.92 -8.34 35.11
C ALA A 187 4.79 -6.98 34.40
N ALA A 188 5.77 -6.08 34.56
CA ALA A 188 5.76 -4.78 33.88
C ALA A 188 5.81 -4.92 32.34
N ASN A 189 6.63 -5.84 31.82
CA ASN A 189 6.70 -6.12 30.39
C ASN A 189 5.44 -6.82 29.86
N ALA A 190 4.83 -7.74 30.62
CA ALA A 190 3.55 -8.37 30.29
C ALA A 190 2.38 -7.36 30.30
N LEU A 191 2.34 -6.43 31.26
CA LEU A 191 1.33 -5.37 31.32
C LEU A 191 1.46 -4.37 30.15
N ARG A 192 2.69 -4.09 29.69
CA ARG A 192 2.91 -3.30 28.46
C ARG A 192 2.30 -3.97 27.23
N LEU A 193 2.30 -5.31 27.15
CA LEU A 193 1.64 -6.06 26.07
C LEU A 193 0.13 -5.84 26.10
N LEU A 194 -0.48 -5.98 27.29
CA LEU A 194 -1.92 -5.78 27.45
C LEU A 194 -2.33 -4.36 27.11
N ARG A 195 -1.56 -3.33 27.51
CA ARG A 195 -1.84 -1.93 27.15
C ARG A 195 -1.68 -1.64 25.67
N ARG A 196 -0.62 -2.16 25.04
CA ARG A 196 -0.36 -1.96 23.60
C ARG A 196 -1.38 -2.67 22.72
N ASN A 197 -1.93 -3.79 23.22
CA ASN A 197 -3.05 -4.48 22.59
C ASN A 197 -4.41 -3.85 22.98
N SER A 198 -4.56 -3.21 24.14
CA SER A 198 -5.83 -2.61 24.57
C SER A 198 -6.16 -1.32 23.83
N THR A 199 -5.15 -0.51 23.48
CA THR A 199 -5.31 0.67 22.62
C THR A 199 -5.78 0.29 21.21
N THR A 200 -5.58 -0.95 20.78
CA THR A 200 -6.12 -1.53 19.54
C THR A 200 -7.42 -2.30 19.75
N LYS A 201 -7.65 -2.89 20.94
CA LYS A 201 -8.85 -3.69 21.27
C LYS A 201 -10.12 -2.87 21.51
N THR A 202 -10.07 -1.55 21.67
CA THR A 202 -11.31 -0.73 21.76
C THR A 202 -12.04 -0.56 20.41
N ARG A 203 -11.55 -1.16 19.31
CA ARG A 203 -12.25 -1.11 18.00
C ARG A 203 -12.43 -2.40 17.20
N VAL A 204 -11.79 -3.56 17.46
CA VAL A 204 -12.03 -4.77 16.62
C VAL A 204 -11.75 -6.10 17.38
N PRO A 205 -12.56 -7.17 17.20
CA PRO A 205 -12.31 -8.49 17.75
C PRO A 205 -11.17 -9.27 17.09
N GLU A 206 -10.72 -10.26 17.84
CA GLU A 206 -9.46 -11.00 17.78
C GLU A 206 -9.48 -12.15 16.76
N ARG A 207 -9.10 -11.90 15.49
CA ARG A 207 -8.53 -12.91 14.54
C ARG A 207 -8.26 -12.31 13.16
N ILE A 208 -7.21 -11.50 13.03
CA ILE A 208 -6.72 -11.17 11.68
C ILE A 208 -5.20 -11.30 11.73
N SER A 209 -4.68 -12.40 11.17
CA SER A 209 -3.29 -12.50 10.72
C SER A 209 -2.93 -11.18 10.02
N PRO A 210 -1.67 -10.69 10.04
CA PRO A 210 -1.32 -9.57 9.17
C PRO A 210 -1.43 -10.06 7.73
N ILE A 211 -2.63 -10.06 7.17
CA ILE A 211 -2.95 -10.33 5.77
C ILE A 211 -2.27 -9.16 5.07
N LEU A 212 -1.13 -9.46 4.47
CA LEU A 212 -0.38 -8.50 3.66
C LEU A 212 -1.32 -8.00 2.56
N LEU A 213 -1.24 -6.71 2.24
CA LEU A 213 -1.82 -6.23 0.99
C LEU A 213 -1.31 -7.13 -0.14
N GLN A 214 -2.21 -7.57 -1.02
CA GLN A 214 -1.78 -8.28 -2.23
C GLN A 214 -0.81 -7.36 -2.96
N LYS A 215 0.29 -7.95 -3.43
CA LYS A 215 1.27 -7.24 -4.23
C LYS A 215 0.54 -6.69 -5.46
N PRO A 216 0.60 -5.38 -5.74
CA PRO A 216 0.05 -4.83 -6.97
C PRO A 216 0.58 -5.59 -8.17
N ALA A 217 -0.27 -5.81 -9.17
CA ALA A 217 0.12 -6.51 -10.38
C ALA A 217 1.29 -5.78 -11.04
N GLU A 218 2.37 -6.51 -11.31
CA GLU A 218 3.44 -5.94 -12.12
C GLU A 218 2.92 -5.82 -13.55
N PRO A 219 3.17 -4.70 -14.25
CA PRO A 219 3.04 -4.70 -15.68
C PRO A 219 3.92 -5.83 -16.22
N ASP A 220 3.32 -6.74 -16.95
CA ASP A 220 4.06 -7.79 -17.62
C ASP A 220 4.68 -7.21 -18.87
N PHE A 221 5.97 -7.48 -19.05
CA PHE A 221 6.67 -7.08 -20.26
C PHE A 221 7.55 -8.24 -20.77
N THR A 222 7.22 -9.48 -20.41
CA THR A 222 7.84 -10.65 -21.00
C THR A 222 7.16 -10.97 -22.33
N SER A 223 7.46 -10.17 -23.35
CA SER A 223 7.23 -10.51 -24.74
C SER A 223 8.59 -10.61 -25.45
N GLU A 224 9.09 -11.85 -25.40
CA GLU A 224 10.01 -12.55 -26.30
C GLU A 224 11.20 -11.78 -26.89
N GLU A 225 12.38 -12.09 -26.36
CA GLU A 225 13.61 -12.19 -27.16
C GLU A 225 13.43 -13.33 -28.19
N GLN A 226 12.74 -13.08 -29.30
CA GLN A 226 12.82 -13.88 -30.53
C GLN A 226 12.80 -12.99 -31.77
#